data_AF-A0A1G8GJ95-F1
#
_entry.id   AF-A0A1G8GJ95-F1
#
_cell.length_a   1.000
_cell.length_b   1.000
_cell.length_c   1.000
_cell.angle_alpha   90.00
_cell.angle_beta   90.00
_cell.angle_gamma   90.00
#
_symmetry.space_group_name_H-M   'P 1'
#
loop_
_entity.id
_entity.type
_entity.pdbx_description
1 polymer ?
#
loop_
_entity_poly.entity_id
_entity_poly.type
_entity_poly.pdbx_seq_one_letter_code
_entity_poly.pdbx_strand_id
1 'polypeptide(L)'
;MRSAELKRYGIDISEKMILSAKETAQKSGNTERVSFQLGDSQALPFSDNTFDAVINECAVGIPDDSQQVLNEMVRVVKPGGSVVIHESIWKKQISDMEKEELSERYGTTPLEPEEWNDMLQRAGAINIISEHEEWSKPERFWKVRRKTDVM
;
A
#
# COMPACT_ATOMS: atom_id res chain seq x y z
N MET A 1 -14.04 21.20 19.29
CA MET A 1 -13.67 21.00 17.87
C MET A 1 -14.12 19.59 17.50
N ARG A 2 -15.18 19.41 16.71
CA ARG A 2 -15.54 18.06 16.23
C ARG A 2 -14.42 17.63 15.29
N SER A 3 -13.74 16.52 15.60
CA SER A 3 -12.91 15.81 14.63
C SER A 3 -13.70 15.70 13.33
N ALA A 4 -13.15 16.14 12.20
CA ALA A 4 -13.75 15.82 10.91
C ALA A 4 -13.99 14.30 10.86
N GLU A 5 -15.16 13.88 10.37
CA GLU A 5 -15.47 12.46 10.25
C GLU A 5 -14.64 11.87 9.11
N LEU A 6 -13.52 11.23 9.46
CA LEU A 6 -12.66 10.55 8.50
C LEU A 6 -13.38 9.35 7.90
N LYS A 7 -13.67 9.43 6.60
CA LYS A 7 -14.24 8.35 5.80
C LYS A 7 -13.13 7.63 5.04
N ARG A 8 -13.13 6.30 5.09
CA ARG A 8 -12.10 5.45 4.48
C ARG A 8 -12.71 4.55 3.42
N TYR A 9 -11.95 4.31 2.37
CA TYR A 9 -12.34 3.45 1.26
C TYR A 9 -11.25 2.41 1.07
N GLY A 10 -11.63 1.14 0.98
CA GLY A 10 -10.71 0.04 0.69
C GLY A 10 -11.10 -0.64 -0.61
N ILE A 11 -10.10 -0.94 -1.43
CA ILE A 11 -10.23 -1.74 -2.64
C ILE A 11 -9.35 -2.98 -2.54
N ASP A 12 -9.81 -4.07 -3.13
CA ASP A 12 -9.06 -5.31 -3.26
C ASP A 12 -9.62 -6.08 -4.47
N ILE A 13 -8.78 -6.82 -5.19
CA ILE A 13 -9.18 -7.65 -6.32
C ILE A 13 -9.87 -8.94 -5.87
N SER A 14 -9.71 -9.33 -4.60
CA SER A 14 -10.25 -10.55 -4.01
C SER A 14 -11.58 -10.29 -3.31
N GLU A 15 -12.65 -10.92 -3.81
CA GLU A 15 -13.96 -10.90 -3.15
C GLU A 15 -13.88 -11.41 -1.70
N LYS A 16 -13.04 -12.41 -1.44
CA LYS A 16 -12.82 -12.96 -0.09
C LYS A 16 -12.27 -11.91 0.86
N MET A 17 -11.32 -11.09 0.41
CA MET A 17 -10.74 -10.01 1.21
C MET A 17 -11.77 -8.92 1.50
N ILE A 18 -12.57 -8.54 0.49
CA ILE A 18 -13.67 -7.58 0.66
C ILE A 18 -14.70 -8.07 1.69
N LEU A 19 -15.10 -9.35 1.62
CA LEU A 19 -16.03 -9.93 2.58
C LEU A 19 -15.45 -9.93 4.00
N SER A 20 -14.19 -10.35 4.15
CA SER A 20 -13.50 -10.35 5.45
C SER A 20 -13.36 -8.95 6.06
N ALA A 21 -13.06 -7.94 5.22
CA ALA A 21 -12.96 -6.54 5.65
C ALA A 21 -14.32 -5.99 6.11
N LYS A 22 -15.40 -6.30 5.38
CA LYS A 22 -16.77 -5.92 5.75
C LYS A 22 -17.20 -6.56 7.07
N GLU A 23 -16.93 -7.84 7.27
CA GLU A 23 -17.20 -8.51 8.56
C GLU A 23 -16.42 -7.87 9.71
N THR A 24 -15.16 -7.52 9.49
CA THR A 24 -14.30 -6.87 10.49
C THR A 24 -14.83 -5.48 10.86
N ALA A 25 -15.31 -4.71 9.87
CA ALA A 25 -15.96 -3.43 10.11
C ALA A 25 -17.27 -3.58 10.90
N GLN A 26 -18.07 -4.60 10.59
CA GLN A 26 -19.30 -4.90 11.32
C GLN A 26 -19.01 -5.27 12.78
N LYS A 27 -18.06 -6.18 13.02
CA LYS A 27 -17.65 -6.62 14.37
C LYS A 27 -17.07 -5.47 15.21
N SER A 28 -16.46 -4.47 14.57
CA SER A 28 -15.86 -3.31 15.24
C SER A 28 -16.77 -2.08 15.32
N GLY A 29 -18.01 -2.14 14.80
CA GLY A 29 -18.96 -1.02 14.82
C GLY A 29 -18.56 0.17 13.93
N ASN A 30 -17.72 -0.04 12.91
CA ASN A 30 -17.17 1.03 12.07
C ASN A 30 -17.84 1.17 10.70
N THR A 31 -18.96 0.49 10.46
CA THR A 31 -19.61 0.38 9.14
C THR A 31 -19.99 1.71 8.51
N GLU A 32 -20.20 2.77 9.29
CA GLU A 32 -20.54 4.11 8.78
C GLU A 32 -19.31 4.90 8.29
N ARG A 33 -18.09 4.51 8.71
CA ARG A 33 -16.84 5.23 8.45
C ARG A 33 -15.94 4.57 7.42
N VAL A 34 -16.26 3.34 7.02
CA VAL A 34 -15.47 2.56 6.07
C VAL A 34 -16.35 1.98 4.97
N SER A 35 -15.88 2.01 3.74
CA SER A 35 -16.51 1.37 2.60
C SER A 35 -15.50 0.48 1.89
N PHE A 36 -15.92 -0.71 1.47
CA PHE A 36 -15.06 -1.67 0.75
C PHE A 36 -15.69 -2.05 -0.57
N GLN A 37 -14.89 -2.03 -1.63
CA GLN A 37 -15.30 -2.31 -2.99
C GLN A 37 -14.31 -3.24 -3.69
N LEU A 38 -14.83 -4.21 -4.45
CA LEU A 38 -14.01 -5.02 -5.35
C LEU A 38 -13.44 -4.13 -6.46
N GLY A 39 -12.14 -4.17 -6.71
CA GLY A 39 -11.51 -3.35 -7.75
C GLY A 39 -10.05 -3.69 -7.99
N ASP A 40 -9.57 -3.37 -9.19
CA ASP A 40 -8.17 -3.47 -9.57
C ASP A 40 -7.44 -2.16 -9.21
N SER A 41 -6.32 -2.26 -8.52
CA SER A 41 -5.47 -1.11 -8.18
C SER A 41 -4.84 -0.43 -9.40
N GLN A 42 -4.77 -1.10 -10.55
CA GLN A 42 -4.32 -0.53 -11.82
C GLN A 42 -5.41 0.30 -12.53
N ALA A 43 -6.66 0.22 -12.05
CA ALA A 43 -7.82 0.95 -12.59
C ALA A 43 -8.80 1.29 -11.46
N LEU A 44 -8.41 2.23 -10.61
CA LEU A 44 -9.17 2.61 -9.42
C LEU A 44 -10.53 3.21 -9.82
N PRO A 45 -11.64 2.74 -9.22
CA PRO A 45 -13.00 3.17 -9.54
C PRO A 45 -13.35 4.52 -8.86
N PHE A 46 -12.41 5.46 -8.85
CA PHE A 46 -12.56 6.77 -8.24
C PHE A 46 -12.17 7.87 -9.23
N SER A 47 -12.81 9.02 -9.09
CA SER A 47 -12.46 10.22 -9.85
C SER A 47 -11.10 10.77 -9.41
N ASP A 48 -10.49 11.57 -10.27
CA ASP A 48 -9.26 12.28 -9.96
C ASP A 48 -9.46 13.18 -8.73
N ASN A 49 -8.40 13.40 -7.96
CA ASN A 49 -8.39 14.33 -6.82
C ASN A 49 -9.51 14.08 -5.78
N THR A 50 -9.82 12.81 -5.51
CA THR A 50 -10.89 12.41 -4.57
C THR A 50 -10.42 12.39 -3.12
N PHE A 51 -9.21 11.89 -2.86
CA PHE A 51 -8.75 11.57 -1.50
C PHE A 51 -7.71 12.55 -0.99
N ASP A 52 -7.76 12.84 0.31
CA ASP A 52 -6.72 13.62 0.99
C ASP A 52 -5.43 12.81 1.18
N ALA A 53 -5.55 11.48 1.31
CA ALA A 53 -4.43 10.55 1.34
C ALA A 53 -4.81 9.19 0.75
N VAL A 54 -3.82 8.53 0.13
CA VAL A 54 -3.93 7.18 -0.44
C VAL A 54 -2.78 6.34 0.12
N ILE A 55 -3.10 5.14 0.62
CA ILE A 55 -2.13 4.25 1.24
C ILE A 55 -2.23 2.89 0.55
N ASN A 56 -1.09 2.31 0.18
CA ASN A 56 -0.98 0.91 -0.22
C ASN A 56 0.04 0.21 0.70
N GLU A 57 -0.33 -0.97 1.17
CA GLU A 57 0.43 -1.74 2.14
C GLU A 57 0.76 -3.11 1.52
N CYS A 58 2.01 -3.29 1.11
CA CYS A 58 2.58 -4.51 0.55
C CYS A 58 1.78 -5.10 -0.62
N ALA A 59 1.28 -4.25 -1.53
CA ALA A 59 0.47 -4.69 -2.66
C ALA A 59 0.74 -3.94 -3.98
N VAL A 60 1.64 -2.96 -4.03
CA VAL A 60 2.06 -2.29 -5.27
C VAL A 60 2.89 -3.22 -6.15
N GLY A 61 3.73 -4.07 -5.55
CA GLY A 61 4.59 -5.03 -6.26
C GLY A 61 3.90 -6.31 -6.73
N ILE A 62 2.59 -6.47 -6.47
CA ILE A 62 1.84 -7.70 -6.81
C ILE A 62 1.32 -7.68 -8.25
N PRO A 63 0.66 -6.61 -8.75
CA PRO A 63 0.20 -6.56 -10.13
C PRO A 63 1.35 -6.49 -11.14
N ASP A 64 1.08 -6.87 -12.38
CA ASP A 64 2.07 -6.87 -13.46
C ASP A 64 2.62 -5.46 -13.75
N ASP A 65 1.80 -4.41 -13.61
CA ASP A 65 2.20 -3.01 -13.83
C ASP A 65 2.13 -2.19 -12.53
N SER A 66 3.20 -2.30 -11.72
CA SER A 66 3.38 -1.48 -10.52
C SER A 66 3.41 0.03 -10.82
N GLN A 67 3.88 0.46 -12.00
CA GLN A 67 3.88 1.89 -12.36
C GLN A 67 2.45 2.39 -12.54
N GLN A 68 1.57 1.59 -13.15
CA GLN A 68 0.16 1.94 -13.31
C GLN A 68 -0.57 2.02 -11.97
N VAL A 69 -0.26 1.16 -11.01
CA VAL A 69 -0.80 1.29 -9.63
C VAL A 69 -0.43 2.64 -9.03
N LEU A 70 0.84 3.04 -9.12
CA LEU A 70 1.30 4.34 -8.60
C LEU A 70 0.67 5.52 -9.35
N ASN A 71 0.50 5.42 -10.67
CA ASN A 71 -0.19 6.42 -11.47
C ASN A 71 -1.63 6.63 -10.98
N GLU A 72 -2.36 5.53 -10.73
CA GLU A 72 -3.73 5.59 -10.20
C GLU A 72 -3.78 6.17 -8.79
N MET A 73 -2.85 5.78 -7.91
CA MET A 73 -2.75 6.33 -6.55
C MET A 73 -2.53 7.85 -6.58
N VAL A 74 -1.65 8.36 -7.45
CA VAL A 74 -1.42 9.79 -7.62
C VAL A 74 -2.61 10.48 -8.31
N ARG A 75 -3.26 9.85 -9.28
CA ARG A 75 -4.44 10.42 -9.96
C ARG A 75 -5.58 10.70 -8.97
N VAL A 76 -5.86 9.76 -8.08
CA VAL A 76 -7.01 9.86 -7.16
C VAL A 76 -6.71 10.69 -5.91
N VAL A 77 -5.45 11.01 -5.61
CA VAL A 77 -5.10 11.92 -4.50
C VAL A 77 -5.28 13.38 -4.93
N LYS A 78 -5.78 14.22 -4.03
CA LYS A 78 -5.90 15.67 -4.26
C LYS A 78 -4.53 16.33 -4.43
N PRO A 79 -4.43 17.48 -5.12
CA PRO A 79 -3.21 18.28 -5.09
C PRO A 79 -2.89 18.69 -3.66
N GLY A 80 -1.66 18.41 -3.21
CA GLY A 80 -1.23 18.62 -1.82
C GLY A 80 -1.64 17.52 -0.84
N GLY A 81 -2.30 16.45 -1.30
CA GLY A 81 -2.54 15.24 -0.52
C GLY A 81 -1.33 14.31 -0.51
N SER A 82 -1.45 13.19 0.20
CA SER A 82 -0.34 12.25 0.43
C SER A 82 -0.55 10.90 -0.23
N VAL A 83 0.49 10.38 -0.86
CA VAL A 83 0.57 8.97 -1.30
C VAL A 83 1.60 8.28 -0.41
N VAL A 84 1.22 7.14 0.15
CA VAL A 84 2.08 6.31 1.01
C VAL A 84 2.09 4.90 0.46
N ILE A 85 3.28 4.36 0.26
CA ILE A 85 3.49 2.95 -0.04
C ILE A 85 4.38 2.35 1.05
N HIS A 86 4.05 1.14 1.47
CA HIS A 86 4.92 0.32 2.30
C HIS A 86 5.20 -0.96 1.54
N GLU A 87 6.45 -1.18 1.14
CA GLU A 87 6.84 -2.29 0.26
C GLU A 87 8.06 -3.01 0.80
N SER A 88 8.17 -4.29 0.43
CA SER A 88 9.43 -5.00 0.56
C SER A 88 10.44 -4.46 -0.46
N ILE A 89 11.71 -4.38 -0.06
CA ILE A 89 12.78 -3.83 -0.90
C ILE A 89 14.00 -4.75 -0.95
N TRP A 90 14.76 -4.66 -2.03
CA TRP A 90 16.09 -5.24 -2.10
C TRP A 90 17.10 -4.33 -1.39
N LYS A 91 17.75 -4.84 -0.33
CA LYS A 91 18.79 -4.10 0.40
C LYS A 91 20.21 -4.63 0.15
N LYS A 92 20.34 -5.89 -0.26
CA LYS A 92 21.62 -6.50 -0.63
C LYS A 92 21.63 -6.69 -2.13
N GLN A 93 22.80 -6.52 -2.73
CA GLN A 93 23.01 -6.98 -4.09
C GLN A 93 22.96 -8.52 -4.08
N ILE A 94 21.90 -9.05 -4.67
CA ILE A 94 21.69 -10.46 -4.96
C ILE A 94 21.55 -10.59 -6.47
N SER A 95 21.84 -11.76 -7.02
CA SER A 95 21.78 -11.99 -8.46
C SER A 95 20.35 -11.85 -9.00
N ASP A 96 20.20 -11.54 -10.28
CA ASP A 96 18.88 -11.44 -10.93
C ASP A 96 18.09 -12.74 -10.81
N MET A 97 18.79 -13.89 -10.88
CA MET A 97 18.19 -15.21 -10.66
C MET A 97 17.62 -15.36 -9.25
N GLU A 98 18.33 -14.88 -8.22
CA GLU A 98 17.82 -14.90 -6.85
C GLU A 98 16.65 -13.92 -6.66
N LYS A 99 16.68 -12.74 -7.31
CA LYS A 99 15.55 -11.80 -7.30
C LYS A 99 14.30 -12.44 -7.90
N GLU A 100 14.43 -13.12 -9.03
CA GLU A 100 13.34 -13.82 -9.73
C GLU A 100 12.76 -14.95 -8.86
N GLU A 101 13.61 -15.86 -8.36
CA GLU A 101 13.17 -16.99 -7.51
C GLU A 101 12.41 -16.49 -6.26
N LEU A 102 12.94 -15.47 -5.58
CA LEU A 102 12.31 -14.94 -4.38
C LEU A 102 11.01 -14.20 -4.70
N SER A 103 10.95 -13.48 -5.82
CA SER A 103 9.73 -12.78 -6.23
C SER A 103 8.59 -13.76 -6.53
N GLU A 104 8.89 -14.85 -7.25
CA GLU A 104 7.93 -15.93 -7.48
C GLU A 104 7.46 -16.56 -6.16
N ARG A 105 8.41 -16.83 -5.25
CA ARG A 105 8.11 -17.47 -3.96
C ARG A 105 7.22 -16.61 -3.07
N TYR A 106 7.40 -15.29 -3.07
CA TYR A 106 6.64 -14.37 -2.22
C TYR A 106 5.40 -13.77 -2.93
N GLY A 107 5.27 -13.95 -4.24
CA GLY A 107 4.14 -13.45 -5.03
C GLY A 107 4.11 -11.92 -5.13
N THR A 108 5.28 -11.30 -5.09
CA THR A 108 5.46 -9.85 -5.24
C THR A 108 6.83 -9.59 -5.86
N THR A 109 6.99 -8.46 -6.53
CA THR A 109 8.25 -8.02 -7.11
C THR A 109 8.80 -6.85 -6.29
N PRO A 110 9.65 -7.09 -5.27
CA PRO A 110 10.35 -6.03 -4.60
C PRO A 110 11.23 -5.26 -5.58
N LEU A 111 11.46 -3.99 -5.32
CA LEU A 111 12.40 -3.14 -6.04
C LEU A 111 13.41 -2.52 -5.08
N GLU A 112 14.46 -1.93 -5.62
CA GLU A 112 15.36 -1.08 -4.84
C GLU A 112 14.66 0.23 -4.47
N PRO A 113 15.01 0.86 -3.32
CA PRO A 113 14.35 2.09 -2.88
C PRO A 113 14.35 3.21 -3.92
N GLU A 114 15.46 3.36 -4.64
CA GLU A 114 15.62 4.37 -5.68
C GLU A 114 14.66 4.12 -6.85
N GLU A 115 14.42 2.86 -7.22
CA GLU A 115 13.46 2.51 -8.26
C GLU A 115 12.02 2.88 -7.85
N TRP A 116 11.64 2.62 -6.59
CA TRP A 116 10.34 3.06 -6.07
C TRP A 116 10.19 4.58 -6.08
N ASN A 117 11.24 5.30 -5.65
CA ASN A 117 11.26 6.76 -5.65
C ASN A 117 11.13 7.34 -7.06
N ASP A 118 11.86 6.78 -8.03
CA ASP A 118 11.78 7.18 -9.43
C ASP A 118 10.37 6.93 -10.02
N MET A 119 9.77 5.77 -9.70
CA MET A 119 8.41 5.45 -10.14
C MET A 119 7.36 6.39 -9.55
N LEU A 120 7.46 6.73 -8.26
CA LEU A 120 6.61 7.71 -7.61
C LEU A 120 6.76 9.10 -8.25
N GLN A 121 8.00 9.50 -8.56
CA GLN A 121 8.26 10.78 -9.21
C GLN A 121 7.67 10.81 -10.63
N ARG A 122 7.81 9.72 -11.41
CA ARG A 122 7.18 9.60 -12.73
C ARG A 122 5.66 9.64 -12.68
N ALA A 123 5.06 9.09 -11.63
CA ALA A 123 3.62 9.16 -11.39
C ALA A 123 3.15 10.58 -11.02
N GLY A 124 4.06 11.50 -10.68
CA GLY A 124 3.77 12.89 -10.35
C GLY A 124 3.86 13.23 -8.86
N ALA A 125 4.33 12.30 -8.02
CA ALA A 125 4.61 12.60 -6.61
C ALA A 125 5.81 13.54 -6.48
N ILE A 126 5.76 14.41 -5.47
CA ILE A 126 6.83 15.36 -5.12
C ILE A 126 7.14 15.25 -3.62
N ASN A 127 8.29 15.76 -3.20
CA ASN A 127 8.74 15.71 -1.79
C ASN A 127 8.77 14.28 -1.21
N ILE A 128 9.33 13.34 -1.98
CA ILE A 128 9.38 11.93 -1.61
C ILE A 128 10.30 11.76 -0.40
N ILE A 129 9.78 11.13 0.66
CA ILE A 129 10.51 10.75 1.86
C ILE A 129 10.45 9.23 1.94
N SER A 130 11.61 8.58 2.06
CA SER A 130 11.70 7.14 2.21
C SER A 130 12.41 6.77 3.52
N GLU A 131 11.83 5.82 4.23
CA GLU A 131 12.38 5.25 5.47
C GLU A 131 12.49 3.74 5.29
N HIS A 132 13.65 3.17 5.64
CA HIS A 132 13.92 1.75 5.41
C HIS A 132 14.28 1.04 6.71
N GLU A 133 13.56 -0.03 7.02
CA GLU A 133 13.88 -0.91 8.13
C GLU A 133 14.33 -2.28 7.63
N GLU A 134 15.39 -2.83 8.23
CA GLU A 134 15.82 -4.20 7.94
C GLU A 134 14.95 -5.19 8.74
N TRP A 135 14.03 -5.91 8.09
CA TRP A 135 13.19 -6.92 8.75
C TRP A 135 13.67 -8.37 8.57
N SER A 136 14.70 -8.58 7.74
CA SER A 136 15.24 -9.90 7.40
C SER A 136 16.05 -10.57 8.51
N LYS A 137 16.33 -9.88 9.61
CA LYS A 137 17.06 -10.43 10.76
C LYS A 137 16.13 -11.19 11.71
N PRO A 138 16.51 -12.40 12.18
CA PRO A 138 15.69 -13.19 13.11
C PRO A 138 15.26 -12.43 14.37
N GLU A 139 16.12 -11.54 14.89
CA GLU A 139 15.81 -10.74 16.09
C GLU A 139 14.65 -9.74 15.89
N ARG A 140 14.30 -9.43 14.64
CA ARG A 140 13.25 -8.47 14.28
C ARG A 140 11.95 -9.15 13.83
N PHE A 141 11.99 -10.43 13.44
CA PHE A 141 10.83 -11.22 13.06
C PHE A 141 9.76 -11.29 14.17
N TRP A 142 10.19 -11.24 15.43
CA TRP A 142 9.31 -11.31 16.60
C TRP A 142 8.96 -9.96 17.23
N LYS A 143 9.27 -8.84 16.57
CA LYS A 143 8.73 -7.52 16.95
C LYS A 143 7.25 -7.41 16.57
N VAL A 144 6.43 -8.30 17.13
CA VAL A 144 4.98 -8.18 17.09
C VAL A 144 4.62 -7.00 17.99
N ARG A 145 4.22 -5.87 17.40
CA ARG A 145 3.58 -4.81 18.18
C ARG A 145 2.34 -5.42 18.84
N ARG A 146 2.28 -5.42 20.16
CA ARG A 146 1.08 -5.89 20.85
C ARG A 146 -0.01 -4.86 20.61
N LYS A 147 -1.27 -5.32 20.54
CA LYS A 147 -2.44 -4.45 20.28
C LYS A 147 -2.55 -3.26 21.27
N THR A 148 -1.84 -3.33 22.40
CA THR A 148 -1.72 -2.30 23.44
C THR A 148 -0.71 -1.19 23.13
N ASP A 149 0.09 -1.32 22.09
CA ASP A 149 1.21 -0.40 21.79
C ASP A 149 0.79 0.73 20.82
N VAL A 150 -0.51 0.85 20.52
CA VAL A 150 -1.11 1.97 19.78
C VAL A 150 -1.91 2.79 20.80
N MET A 151 -1.33 3.91 21.27
CA MET A 151 -2.05 4.93 22.05
C MET A 151 -2.84 5.85 21.12
#